data_AF-A0A937FDG6-F1
#
_entry.id   AF-A0A937FDG6-F1
#
_cell.length_a   1.000
_cell.length_b   1.000
_cell.length_c   1.000
_cell.angle_alpha   90.00
_cell.angle_beta   90.00
_cell.angle_gamma   90.00
#
_symmetry.space_group_name_H-M   'P 1'
#
loop_
_entity.id
_entity.type
_entity.pdbx_description
1 polymer ?
#
loop_
_entity_poly.entity_id
_entity_poly.type
_entity_poly.pdbx_seq_one_letter_code
_entity_poly.pdbx_strand_id
1 'polypeptide(L)'
;MRYSLKVIVTFISSLLCTYLIVGYVKSTVFAAIHWVEGVTIWDKLREYYVRTFNQNIIPSIILAVLLTAFIMLIRRKKTYK
;
A
#
# COMPACT_ATOMS: atom_id res chain seq x y z
N MET A 1 -22.17 -9.21 10.96
CA MET A 1 -21.07 -9.80 10.13
C MET A 1 -20.75 -9.03 8.84
N ARG A 2 -21.73 -8.57 8.04
CA ARG A 2 -21.47 -7.90 6.72
C ARG A 2 -20.66 -6.60 6.80
N TYR A 3 -20.77 -5.82 7.89
CA TYR A 3 -20.03 -4.56 8.04
C TYR A 3 -18.55 -4.77 8.34
N SER A 4 -18.22 -5.67 9.27
CA SER A 4 -16.83 -6.00 9.63
C SER A 4 -16.05 -6.53 8.41
N LEU A 5 -16.69 -7.38 7.60
CA LEU A 5 -16.09 -7.88 6.36
C LEU A 5 -15.76 -6.74 5.38
N LYS A 6 -16.67 -5.77 5.20
CA LYS A 6 -16.45 -4.61 4.33
C LYS A 6 -15.29 -3.75 4.80
N VAL A 7 -15.14 -3.56 6.11
CA VAL A 7 -14.01 -2.81 6.70
C VAL A 7 -12.70 -3.53 6.44
N ILE A 8 -12.64 -4.85 6.69
CA ILE A 8 -11.44 -5.67 6.47
C ILE A 8 -11.03 -5.63 4.99
N VAL A 9 -11.97 -5.82 4.06
CA VAL A 9 -11.69 -5.78 2.62
C VAL A 9 -11.18 -4.39 2.20
N THR A 10 -11.81 -3.32 2.72
CA THR A 10 -11.38 -1.94 2.43
C THR A 10 -10.00 -1.65 3.02
N PHE A 11 -9.68 -2.21 4.18
CA PHE A 11 -8.37 -2.09 4.79
C PHE A 11 -7.29 -2.81 3.99
N ILE A 12 -7.54 -4.06 3.58
CA ILE A 12 -6.59 -4.84 2.78
C ILE A 12 -6.31 -4.15 1.44
N SER A 13 -7.35 -3.68 0.74
CA SER A 13 -7.16 -2.95 -0.52
C SER A 13 -6.42 -1.62 -0.32
N SER A 14 -6.76 -0.88 0.74
CA SER A 14 -6.06 0.36 1.09
C SER A 14 -4.58 0.11 1.41
N LEU A 15 -4.28 -0.97 2.14
CA LEU A 15 -2.92 -1.36 2.50
C LEU A 15 -2.07 -1.71 1.28
N LEU A 16 -2.62 -2.46 0.32
CA LEU A 16 -1.92 -2.77 -0.92
C LEU A 16 -1.62 -1.48 -1.72
N CYS A 17 -2.60 -0.59 -1.85
CA CYS A 17 -2.40 0.67 -2.56
C CYS A 17 -1.36 1.57 -1.87
N THR A 18 -1.46 1.76 -0.55
CA THR A 18 -0.51 2.62 0.18
C THR A 18 0.88 2.02 0.20
N TYR A 19 1.01 0.69 0.25
CA TYR A 19 2.31 0.01 0.17
C TYR A 19 3.02 0.23 -1.16
N LEU A 20 2.28 0.15 -2.28
CA LEU A 20 2.83 0.46 -3.60
C LEU A 20 3.26 1.93 -3.70
N ILE A 21 2.44 2.85 -3.20
CA ILE A 21 2.74 4.30 -3.20
C ILE A 21 3.95 4.62 -2.33
N VAL A 22 4.03 4.10 -1.11
CA VAL A 22 5.18 4.30 -0.21
C VAL A 22 6.44 3.73 -0.83
N GLY A 23 6.36 2.53 -1.42
CA GLY A 23 7.45 1.93 -2.16
C GLY A 23 7.89 2.82 -3.32
N TYR A 24 6.96 3.38 -4.09
CA TYR A 24 7.25 4.29 -5.21
C TYR A 24 7.86 5.64 -4.76
N VAL A 25 7.35 6.24 -3.67
CA VAL A 25 7.86 7.51 -3.14
C VAL A 25 9.26 7.34 -2.58
N LYS A 26 9.51 6.29 -1.79
CA LYS A 26 10.86 5.93 -1.34
C LYS A 26 11.75 5.44 -2.49
N SER A 27 11.15 4.97 -3.57
CA SER A 27 11.78 4.62 -4.84
C SER A 27 12.20 5.82 -5.68
N THR A 28 12.03 7.07 -5.25
CA THR A 28 12.91 8.13 -5.80
C THR A 28 14.41 7.81 -5.55
N VAL A 29 14.70 6.83 -4.68
CA VAL A 29 15.99 6.15 -4.47
C VAL A 29 16.17 4.87 -5.35
N PHE A 30 15.25 4.51 -6.27
CA PHE A 30 15.46 3.43 -7.28
C PHE A 30 16.68 3.70 -8.17
N ALA A 31 17.13 4.96 -8.23
CA ALA A 31 18.37 5.35 -8.86
C ALA A 31 19.63 4.78 -8.16
N ALA A 32 19.53 4.32 -6.91
CA ALA A 32 20.66 3.83 -6.12
C ALA A 32 20.79 2.29 -6.10
N ILE A 33 19.85 1.56 -6.71
CA ILE A 33 19.94 0.10 -6.82
C ILE A 33 20.78 -0.19 -8.06
N HIS A 34 21.97 -0.77 -7.88
CA HIS A 34 22.75 -1.29 -8.99
C HIS A 34 21.97 -2.42 -9.67
N TRP A 35 21.25 -2.05 -10.73
CA TRP A 35 20.47 -2.98 -11.52
C TRP A 35 21.43 -3.89 -12.27
N VAL A 36 21.34 -5.20 -12.02
CA VAL A 36 21.98 -6.17 -12.91
C VAL A 36 21.30 -6.05 -14.27
N GLU A 37 22.08 -5.73 -15.29
CA GLU A 37 21.63 -5.67 -16.68
C GLU A 37 21.40 -7.11 -17.15
N GLY A 38 20.13 -7.50 -17.31
CA GLY A 38 19.74 -8.86 -17.73
C GLY A 38 18.51 -9.43 -17.03
N VAL A 39 18.08 -8.87 -15.89
CA VAL A 39 16.88 -9.32 -15.16
C VAL A 39 15.63 -8.54 -15.56
N THR A 40 14.48 -9.22 -15.57
CA THR A 40 13.20 -8.62 -15.93
C THR A 40 12.76 -7.56 -14.91
N ILE A 41 11.95 -6.60 -15.35
CA ILE A 41 11.40 -5.53 -14.49
C ILE A 41 10.59 -6.12 -13.32
N TRP A 42 9.94 -7.28 -13.54
CA TRP A 42 9.18 -7.97 -12.50
C TRP A 42 10.07 -8.50 -11.37
N ASP A 43 11.20 -9.11 -11.70
CA ASP A 43 12.15 -9.61 -10.70
C ASP A 43 12.73 -8.46 -9.87
N LYS A 44 13.02 -7.34 -10.53
CA LYS A 44 13.50 -6.10 -9.94
C LYS A 44 12.52 -5.51 -8.93
N LEU A 45 11.24 -5.41 -9.30
CA LEU A 45 10.19 -4.95 -8.40
C LEU A 45 10.03 -5.91 -7.22
N ARG A 46 10.03 -7.22 -7.47
CA ARG A 46 9.93 -8.23 -6.42
C ARG A 46 11.06 -8.09 -5.40
N GLU A 47 12.31 -8.00 -5.85
CA GLU A 47 13.46 -7.87 -4.95
C GLU A 47 13.39 -6.58 -4.12
N TYR A 48 13.04 -5.46 -4.76
CA TYR A 48 12.88 -4.18 -4.07
C TYR A 48 11.82 -4.24 -2.97
N TYR A 49 10.61 -4.69 -3.31
CA TYR A 49 9.50 -4.73 -2.37
C TYR A 49 9.69 -5.77 -1.26
N VAL A 50 10.46 -6.83 -1.51
CA VAL A 50 10.83 -7.80 -0.46
C VAL A 50 11.87 -7.21 0.49
N ARG A 51 12.95 -6.61 -0.03
CA ARG A 51 14.02 -6.03 0.81
C ARG A 51 13.55 -4.85 1.65
N THR A 52 12.71 -4.00 1.07
CA THR A 52 12.23 -2.78 1.74
C THR A 52 10.99 -3.01 2.59
N PHE A 53 10.49 -4.26 2.67
CA PHE A 53 9.25 -4.60 3.36
C PHE A 53 9.19 -4.05 4.78
N ASN A 54 10.19 -4.36 5.61
CA ASN A 54 10.21 -3.95 7.02
C ASN A 54 10.20 -2.42 7.20
N GLN A 55 10.81 -1.68 6.28
CA GLN A 55 10.90 -0.21 6.35
C GLN A 55 9.68 0.49 5.76
N ASN A 56 8.94 -0.19 4.87
CA ASN A 56 7.81 0.38 4.16
C ASN A 56 6.47 -0.04 4.77
N ILE A 57 6.42 -1.17 5.48
CA ILE A 57 5.17 -1.69 6.04
C ILE A 57 4.58 -0.76 7.11
N ILE A 58 5.39 -0.19 8.01
CA ILE A 58 4.92 0.72 9.08
C ILE A 58 4.22 1.96 8.50
N PRO A 59 4.86 2.77 7.64
CA PRO A 59 4.19 3.93 7.06
C PRO A 59 2.99 3.54 6.18
N SER A 60 3.04 2.39 5.52
CA SER A 60 1.93 1.90 4.69
C SER A 60 0.70 1.54 5.52
N ILE A 61 0.89 0.92 6.70
CA ILE A 61 -0.19 0.61 7.64
C ILE A 61 -0.84 1.89 8.15
N ILE A 62 -0.05 2.89 8.55
CA ILE A 62 -0.58 4.17 9.05
C ILE A 62 -1.46 4.82 7.98
N LEU A 63 -0.96 4.91 6.74
CA LEU A 63 -1.73 5.46 5.62
C LEU A 63 -2.97 4.62 5.30
N ALA A 64 -2.88 3.30 5.37
CA ALA A 64 -3.99 2.40 5.10
C ALA A 64 -5.13 2.56 6.11
N VAL A 65 -4.80 2.70 7.40
CA VAL A 65 -5.79 2.96 8.46
C VAL A 65 -6.50 4.28 8.22
N LEU A 66 -5.76 5.36 7.92
CA LEU A 66 -6.33 6.68 7.63
C LEU A 66 -7.25 6.64 6.41
N LEU A 67 -6.82 6.00 5.32
CA LEU A 67 -7.60 5.88 4.09
C LEU A 67 -8.87 5.06 4.32
N THR A 68 -8.77 3.95 5.07
CA THR A 68 -9.91 3.11 5.42
C THR A 68 -10.93 3.88 6.26
N ALA A 69 -10.46 4.62 7.28
CA ALA A 69 -11.33 5.46 8.11
C ALA A 69 -12.05 6.51 7.26
N PHE A 70 -11.33 7.16 6.34
CA PHE A 70 -11.90 8.16 5.42
C PHE A 70 -12.99 7.57 4.51
N ILE A 71 -12.73 6.43 3.87
CA ILE A 71 -13.71 5.74 3.00
C ILE A 71 -14.96 5.36 3.80
N MET A 72 -14.80 4.87 5.02
CA MET A 72 -15.92 4.48 5.87
C MET A 72 -16.74 5.70 6.33
N LEU A 73 -16.11 6.83 6.62
CA LEU A 73 -16.80 8.09 6.93
C LEU A 73 -17.67 8.56 5.75
N ILE A 74 -17.15 8.51 4.52
CA ILE A 74 -17.89 8.89 3.31
C ILE A 74 -19.10 7.97 3.11
N ARG A 75 -18.89 6.65 3.22
CA ARG A 75 -19.97 5.67 3.07
C ARG A 75 -21.08 5.89 4.10
N ARG A 76 -20.72 6.18 5.35
CA ARG A 76 -21.68 6.49 6.41
C ARG A 76 -22.50 7.74 6.08
N LYS A 77 -21.87 8.82 5.60
CA LYS A 77 -22.59 10.05 5.18
C LYS A 77 -23.58 9.80 4.04
N LYS A 78 -23.25 8.93 3.08
CA LYS A 78 -24.17 8.56 1.98
C LYS A 78 -25.38 7.74 2.44
N THR A 79 -25.30 7.00 3.55
CA THR A 79 -26.42 6.20 4.05
C THR A 79 -27.47 7.02 4.80
N TYR A 80 -27.11 8.22 5.29
CA TYR A 80 -28.04 9.14 5.99
C TYR A 80 -28.66 10.20 5.06
N LYS A 81 -28.43 10.10 3.76
CA LYS A 81 -28.99 10.97 2.72
C LYS A 81 -29.91 10.14 1.84
#